data_AF-A0AAP2G9A7-F1
#
_entry.id   AF-A0AAP2G9A7-F1
#
_cell.length_a   1.000
_cell.length_b   1.000
_cell.length_c   1.000
_cell.angle_alpha   90.00
_cell.angle_beta   90.00
_cell.angle_gamma   90.00
#
_symmetry.space_group_name_H-M   'P 1'
#
loop_
_entity.id
_entity.type
_entity.pdbx_description
1 polymer ?
#
loop_
_entity_poly.entity_id
_entity_poly.type
_entity_poly.pdbx_seq_one_letter_code
_entity_poly.pdbx_strand_id
1 'polypeptide(L)'
;MSVSLITCVTNAGGVGPGHSCLDISGTVYTFEGIDYGGDASAWRTFSLLNYLQQNEHRPVIVQRLIGAVDTAKALKYISSSTANDDDYGGSGVCSSQAASAIEAAWGNDFNTFGVDKPYEIYDLAKTKGIVHSSNMYWPGEANLNILVRTRIKAVLALIDNGWTWSTM
;
A
#
# COMPACT_ATOMS: atom_id res chain seq x y z
N MET A 1 12.09 8.44 1.35
CA MET A 1 10.85 7.85 0.76
C MET A 1 10.38 6.74 1.67
N SER A 2 9.06 6.46 1.75
CA SER A 2 8.51 5.44 2.67
C SER A 2 7.63 4.44 1.93
N VAL A 3 7.63 3.19 2.38
CA VAL A 3 6.69 2.15 1.94
C VAL A 3 5.71 1.85 3.08
N SER A 4 4.43 1.77 2.76
CA SER A 4 3.40 1.27 3.66
C SER A 4 2.62 0.14 2.98
N LEU A 5 2.35 -0.94 3.73
CA LEU A 5 1.40 -1.96 3.33
C LEU A 5 0.00 -1.55 3.78
N ILE A 6 -0.95 -1.57 2.85
CA ILE A 6 -2.37 -1.26 3.12
C ILE A 6 -3.17 -2.55 3.10
N THR A 7 -3.74 -2.83 4.27
CA THR A 7 -4.65 -3.86 4.76
C THR A 7 -6.16 -3.64 4.66
N CYS A 8 -6.88 -3.86 3.56
CA CYS A 8 -8.35 -3.80 3.62
C CYS A 8 -8.88 -5.12 4.19
N VAL A 9 -9.66 -5.06 5.28
CA VAL A 9 -10.13 -6.27 5.98
C VAL A 9 -11.20 -7.01 5.18
N THR A 10 -12.08 -6.27 4.51
CA THR A 10 -13.18 -6.82 3.70
C THR A 10 -13.07 -6.38 2.24
N ASN A 11 -13.74 -7.09 1.33
CA ASN A 11 -13.90 -6.64 -0.04
C ASN A 11 -14.72 -5.34 -0.14
N ALA A 12 -14.73 -4.74 -1.33
CA ALA A 12 -15.56 -3.57 -1.64
C ALA A 12 -17.06 -3.79 -1.34
N GLY A 13 -17.59 -5.00 -1.58
CA GLY A 13 -18.97 -5.38 -1.25
C GLY A 13 -19.20 -5.84 0.20
N GLY A 14 -18.21 -5.74 1.08
CA GLY A 14 -18.33 -6.09 2.50
C GLY A 14 -18.19 -7.58 2.85
N VAL A 15 -18.10 -8.48 1.87
CA VAL A 15 -18.00 -9.94 2.10
C VAL A 15 -16.74 -10.51 1.46
N GLY A 16 -16.00 -11.34 2.21
CA GLY A 16 -14.81 -12.06 1.75
C GLY A 16 -13.48 -11.41 2.20
N PRO A 17 -12.34 -12.09 1.92
CA PRO A 17 -11.02 -11.55 2.23
C PRO A 17 -10.86 -10.25 1.45
N GLY A 18 -10.39 -9.18 2.11
CA GLY A 18 -10.35 -7.86 1.49
C GLY A 18 -9.27 -7.69 0.45
N HIS A 19 -8.44 -6.66 0.59
CA HIS A 19 -7.49 -6.28 -0.44
C HIS A 19 -6.18 -5.79 0.14
N SER A 20 -5.07 -6.03 -0.56
CA SER A 20 -3.76 -5.51 -0.16
C SER A 20 -3.08 -4.75 -1.29
N CYS A 21 -2.46 -3.62 -0.93
CA CYS A 21 -1.73 -2.76 -1.87
C CYS A 21 -0.59 -2.04 -1.14
N LEU A 22 0.28 -1.37 -1.90
CA LEU A 22 1.44 -0.64 -1.37
C LEU A 22 1.27 0.86 -1.58
N ASP A 23 1.46 1.65 -0.52
CA ASP A 23 1.70 3.09 -0.61
C ASP A 23 3.21 3.36 -0.63
N ILE A 24 3.70 3.89 -1.74
CA ILE A 24 5.10 4.31 -1.90
C ILE A 24 5.12 5.84 -2.03
N SER A 25 5.49 6.50 -0.92
CA SER A 25 5.62 7.96 -0.84
C SER A 25 4.38 8.76 -1.24
N GLY A 26 3.17 8.24 -0.97
CA GLY A 26 1.89 8.91 -1.24
C GLY A 26 1.16 8.41 -2.49
N THR A 27 1.78 7.53 -3.27
CA THR A 27 1.16 6.85 -4.41
C THR A 27 0.85 5.41 -4.03
N VAL A 28 -0.40 5.02 -4.18
CA VAL A 28 -0.86 3.64 -3.97
C VAL A 28 -0.72 2.87 -5.28
N TYR A 29 -0.06 1.73 -5.21
CA TYR A 29 0.08 0.72 -6.24
C TYR A 29 -0.73 -0.50 -5.82
N THR A 30 -1.76 -0.80 -6.59
CA THR A 30 -2.73 -1.86 -6.28
C THR A 30 -2.83 -2.81 -7.46
N PHE A 31 -2.90 -4.11 -7.22
CA PHE A 31 -3.00 -5.14 -8.26
C PHE A 31 -4.40 -5.73 -8.24
N GLU A 32 -5.19 -5.46 -9.26
CA GLU A 32 -6.65 -5.69 -9.27
C GLU A 32 -7.09 -6.33 -10.60
N GLY A 33 -8.26 -6.98 -10.59
CA GLY A 33 -8.83 -7.63 -11.77
C GLY A 33 -8.99 -6.67 -12.97
N ILE A 34 -8.76 -7.20 -14.17
CA ILE A 34 -8.80 -6.45 -15.45
C ILE A 34 -10.21 -5.92 -15.78
N ASP A 35 -11.25 -6.44 -15.11
CA ASP A 35 -12.66 -6.07 -15.28
C ASP A 35 -12.99 -4.62 -14.88
N TYR A 36 -12.07 -3.90 -14.24
CA TYR A 36 -12.14 -2.43 -14.07
C TYR A 36 -11.69 -1.67 -15.34
N GLY A 37 -12.08 -2.15 -16.53
CA GLY A 37 -12.06 -1.33 -17.75
C GLY A 37 -10.73 -1.23 -18.52
N GLY A 38 -9.99 -2.33 -18.68
CA GLY A 38 -9.26 -2.55 -19.94
C GLY A 38 -7.80 -2.10 -20.03
N ASP A 39 -7.01 -2.18 -18.97
CA ASP A 39 -5.54 -2.14 -19.11
C ASP A 39 -4.97 -3.54 -19.34
N ALA A 40 -3.84 -3.60 -20.05
CA ALA A 40 -3.14 -4.84 -20.34
C ALA A 40 -2.59 -5.50 -19.04
N SER A 41 -1.98 -4.71 -18.13
CA SER A 41 -1.55 -5.17 -16.80
C SER A 41 -2.65 -4.98 -15.75
N ALA A 42 -2.64 -5.78 -14.68
CA ALA A 42 -3.52 -5.64 -13.51
C ALA A 42 -3.07 -4.56 -12.49
N TRP A 43 -1.89 -3.97 -12.63
CA TRP A 43 -1.47 -2.86 -11.75
C TRP A 43 -2.27 -1.58 -12.05
N ARG A 44 -2.73 -0.93 -10.98
CA ARG A 44 -3.38 0.38 -11.00
C ARG A 44 -2.71 1.32 -10.01
N THR A 45 -2.78 2.62 -10.28
CA THR A 45 -2.18 3.65 -9.44
C THR A 45 -3.20 4.69 -9.00
N PHE A 46 -3.12 5.08 -7.74
CA PHE A 46 -3.99 6.09 -7.14
C PHE A 46 -3.17 7.00 -6.23
N SER A 47 -3.64 8.23 -5.98
CA SER A 47 -3.15 8.95 -4.81
C SER A 47 -3.65 8.28 -3.54
N LEU A 48 -2.85 8.28 -2.48
CA LEU A 48 -3.22 7.68 -1.18
C LEU A 48 -4.56 8.20 -0.66
N LEU A 49 -4.80 9.51 -0.78
CA LEU A 49 -6.05 10.12 -0.35
C LEU A 49 -7.25 9.57 -1.15
N ASN A 50 -7.15 9.53 -2.48
CA ASN A 50 -8.23 9.03 -3.32
C ASN A 50 -8.51 7.54 -3.05
N TYR A 51 -7.46 6.73 -2.94
CA TYR A 51 -7.61 5.30 -2.66
C TYR A 51 -8.34 5.05 -1.33
N LEU A 52 -7.99 5.78 -0.28
CA LEU A 52 -8.61 5.60 1.02
C LEU A 52 -10.03 6.19 1.08
N GLN A 53 -10.32 7.26 0.33
CA GLN A 53 -11.68 7.78 0.15
C GLN A 53 -12.60 6.76 -0.51
N GLN A 54 -12.16 6.12 -1.60
CA GLN A 54 -12.94 5.09 -2.30
C GLN A 54 -13.20 3.83 -1.45
N ASN A 55 -12.46 3.69 -0.35
CA ASN A 55 -12.48 2.52 0.51
C ASN A 55 -12.85 2.86 1.96
N GLU A 56 -13.42 4.06 2.18
CA GLU A 56 -13.76 4.58 3.51
C GLU A 56 -14.81 3.77 4.25
N HIS A 57 -15.59 2.97 3.53
CA HIS A 57 -16.62 2.08 4.08
C HIS A 57 -16.04 0.79 4.66
N ARG A 58 -14.73 0.58 4.56
CA ARG A 58 -14.05 -0.66 4.97
C ARG A 58 -13.11 -0.39 6.13
N PRO A 59 -12.94 -1.34 7.07
CA PRO A 59 -11.82 -1.30 7.99
C PRO A 59 -10.50 -1.43 7.20
N VAL A 60 -9.58 -0.50 7.43
CA VAL A 60 -8.27 -0.47 6.77
C VAL A 60 -7.16 -0.47 7.80
N ILE A 61 -6.15 -1.30 7.59
CA ILE A 61 -4.92 -1.31 8.36
C ILE A 61 -3.81 -0.72 7.49
N VAL A 62 -3.02 0.20 8.01
CA VAL A 62 -1.84 0.74 7.31
C VAL A 62 -0.61 0.47 8.15
N GLN A 63 0.26 -0.39 7.62
CA GLN A 63 1.53 -0.76 8.23
C GLN A 63 2.67 -0.01 7.55
N ARG A 64 3.25 0.98 8.22
CA ARG A 64 4.47 1.62 7.73
C ARG A 64 5.62 0.65 7.94
N LEU A 65 6.36 0.38 6.87
CA LEU A 65 7.51 -0.52 6.92
C LEU A 65 8.77 0.22 7.37
N ILE A 66 9.77 -0.53 7.86
CA ILE A 66 11.07 -0.01 8.29
C ILE A 66 11.85 0.57 7.10
N GLY A 67 12.83 1.43 7.38
CA GLY A 67 13.65 2.09 6.35
C GLY A 67 14.54 1.14 5.52
N ALA A 68 14.70 -0.11 5.95
CA ALA A 68 15.41 -1.14 5.19
C ALA A 68 14.63 -1.64 3.96
N VAL A 69 13.33 -1.35 3.86
CA VAL A 69 12.53 -1.66 2.68
C VAL A 69 12.83 -0.61 1.60
N ASP A 70 13.60 -1.02 0.58
CA ASP A 70 14.09 -0.14 -0.48
C ASP A 70 12.96 0.22 -1.47
N THR A 71 12.58 1.49 -1.47
CA THR A 71 11.51 2.02 -2.33
C THR A 71 11.83 1.89 -3.82
N ALA A 72 13.09 2.03 -4.23
CA ALA A 72 13.47 1.94 -5.63
C ALA A 72 13.35 0.50 -6.14
N LYS A 73 13.67 -0.49 -5.30
CA LYS A 73 13.49 -1.90 -5.64
C LYS A 73 12.03 -2.32 -5.72
N ALA A 74 11.18 -1.85 -4.79
CA ALA A 74 9.74 -2.07 -4.86
C ALA A 74 9.15 -1.53 -6.19
N LEU A 75 9.50 -0.28 -6.53
CA LEU A 75 9.05 0.35 -7.78
C LEU A 75 9.58 -0.36 -9.02
N LYS A 76 10.83 -0.84 -8.98
CA LYS A 76 11.41 -1.63 -10.07
C LYS A 76 10.62 -2.91 -10.29
N TYR A 77 10.26 -3.64 -9.23
CA TYR A 77 9.43 -4.84 -9.33
C TYR A 77 8.08 -4.53 -9.99
N ILE A 78 7.35 -3.52 -9.48
CA ILE A 78 6.03 -3.13 -10.00
C ILE A 78 6.13 -2.71 -11.48
N SER A 79 7.15 -1.93 -11.84
CA SER A 79 7.39 -1.51 -13.23
C SER A 79 7.70 -2.70 -14.14
N SER A 80 8.48 -3.67 -13.69
CA SER A 80 8.77 -4.89 -14.46
C SER A 80 7.51 -5.76 -14.61
N SER A 81 6.74 -5.94 -13.54
CA SER A 81 5.47 -6.66 -13.56
C SER A 81 4.46 -6.02 -14.53
N THR A 82 4.37 -4.69 -14.51
CA THR A 82 3.55 -3.93 -15.48
C THR A 82 4.04 -4.11 -16.92
N ALA A 83 5.35 -4.06 -17.16
CA ALA A 83 5.93 -4.23 -18.49
C ALA A 83 5.80 -5.65 -19.04
N ASN A 84 5.72 -6.65 -18.15
CA ASN A 84 5.49 -8.05 -18.48
C ASN A 84 4.01 -8.39 -18.69
N ASP A 85 3.12 -7.41 -18.53
CA ASP A 85 1.68 -7.60 -18.67
C ASP A 85 1.10 -8.56 -17.62
N ASP A 86 1.63 -8.53 -16.40
CA ASP A 86 1.15 -9.42 -15.34
C ASP A 86 -0.34 -9.19 -15.08
N ASP A 87 -1.11 -10.27 -15.18
CA ASP A 87 -2.56 -10.31 -15.05
C ASP A 87 -3.02 -10.81 -13.68
N TYR A 88 -4.24 -10.43 -13.32
CA TYR A 88 -4.89 -10.92 -12.11
C TYR A 88 -5.38 -12.36 -12.30
N GLY A 89 -4.81 -13.27 -11.54
CA GLY A 89 -5.07 -14.71 -11.62
C GLY A 89 -3.84 -15.47 -12.10
N GLY A 90 -3.41 -15.23 -13.35
CA GLY A 90 -2.29 -15.91 -13.98
C GLY A 90 -0.94 -15.57 -13.34
N SER A 91 -0.70 -14.27 -13.08
CA SER A 91 0.52 -13.80 -12.39
C SER A 91 0.33 -13.69 -10.87
N GLY A 92 -0.82 -14.11 -10.34
CA GLY A 92 -1.18 -14.06 -8.93
C GLY A 92 -2.27 -13.06 -8.60
N VAL A 93 -2.42 -12.73 -7.32
CA VAL A 93 -3.47 -11.85 -6.78
C VAL A 93 -2.85 -10.66 -6.04
N CYS A 94 -3.69 -9.77 -5.52
CA CYS A 94 -3.23 -8.55 -4.85
C CYS A 94 -2.23 -8.78 -3.72
N SER A 95 -2.44 -9.83 -2.91
CA SER A 95 -1.55 -10.17 -1.79
C SER A 95 -0.24 -10.75 -2.25
N SER A 96 -0.22 -11.64 -3.25
CA SER A 96 1.03 -12.22 -3.75
C SER A 96 1.90 -11.16 -4.41
N GLN A 97 1.30 -10.31 -5.24
CA GLN A 97 2.00 -9.25 -5.95
C GLN A 97 2.54 -8.17 -5.00
N ALA A 98 1.76 -7.76 -3.99
CA ALA A 98 2.25 -6.88 -2.94
C ALA A 98 3.40 -7.54 -2.13
N ALA A 99 3.30 -8.85 -1.86
CA ALA A 99 4.32 -9.57 -1.10
C ALA A 99 5.63 -9.67 -1.90
N SER A 100 5.57 -9.98 -3.19
CA SER A 100 6.73 -10.02 -4.09
C SER A 100 7.39 -8.65 -4.27
N ALA A 101 6.61 -7.57 -4.29
CA ALA A 101 7.17 -6.22 -4.27
C ALA A 101 7.92 -5.90 -2.96
N ILE A 102 7.41 -6.36 -1.80
CA ILE A 102 8.10 -6.22 -0.51
C ILE A 102 9.36 -7.11 -0.47
N GLU A 103 9.28 -8.34 -0.97
CA GLU A 103 10.42 -9.26 -1.06
C GLU A 103 11.54 -8.66 -1.91
N ALA A 104 11.22 -8.12 -3.10
CA ALA A 104 12.19 -7.42 -3.93
C ALA A 104 12.85 -6.23 -3.22
N ALA A 105 12.09 -5.54 -2.36
CA ALA A 105 12.54 -4.35 -1.65
C ALA A 105 13.36 -4.63 -0.40
N TRP A 106 13.07 -5.70 0.32
CA TRP A 106 13.70 -6.03 1.61
C TRP A 106 14.70 -7.19 1.50
N GLY A 107 14.43 -8.18 0.66
CA GLY A 107 15.26 -9.37 0.43
C GLY A 107 14.49 -10.70 0.57
N ASN A 108 15.17 -11.80 0.23
CA ASN A 108 14.62 -13.15 0.09
C ASN A 108 14.08 -13.79 1.40
N ASP A 109 14.22 -13.11 2.54
CA ASP A 109 13.65 -13.61 3.80
C ASP A 109 12.14 -13.32 3.90
N PHE A 110 11.58 -12.53 2.99
CA PHE A 110 10.13 -12.31 2.87
C PHE A 110 9.48 -13.40 2.00
N ASN A 111 9.48 -14.66 2.45
CA ASN A 111 8.92 -15.78 1.69
C ASN A 111 7.47 -15.50 1.23
N THR A 112 7.29 -15.34 -0.08
CA THR A 112 6.01 -15.01 -0.72
C THR A 112 5.18 -16.22 -1.09
N PHE A 113 5.73 -17.43 -0.94
CA PHE A 113 5.06 -18.67 -1.33
C PHE A 113 3.78 -18.88 -0.51
N GLY A 114 2.65 -19.03 -1.22
CA GLY A 114 1.34 -19.30 -0.61
C GLY A 114 0.63 -18.06 -0.04
N VAL A 115 1.13 -16.84 -0.28
CA VAL A 115 0.47 -15.60 0.15
C VAL A 115 -0.65 -15.24 -0.84
N ASP A 116 -1.85 -15.75 -0.62
CA ASP A 116 -3.01 -15.55 -1.50
C ASP A 116 -4.16 -14.77 -0.81
N LYS A 117 -4.00 -14.43 0.48
CA LYS A 117 -4.94 -13.59 1.22
C LYS A 117 -4.29 -12.32 1.77
N PRO A 118 -5.01 -11.18 1.79
CA PRO A 118 -4.51 -9.91 2.32
C PRO A 118 -4.04 -9.98 3.78
N TYR A 119 -4.69 -10.76 4.64
CA TYR A 119 -4.27 -10.86 6.04
C TYR A 119 -2.93 -11.60 6.19
N GLU A 120 -2.59 -12.50 5.26
CA GLU A 120 -1.35 -13.30 5.32
C GLU A 120 -0.13 -12.41 5.10
N ILE A 121 -0.17 -11.46 4.15
CA ILE A 121 0.92 -10.50 3.97
C ILE A 121 1.05 -9.54 5.16
N TYR A 122 -0.07 -9.13 5.77
CA TYR A 122 -0.09 -8.33 6.99
C TYR A 122 0.60 -9.04 8.17
N ASP A 123 0.26 -10.32 8.40
CA ASP A 123 0.83 -11.12 9.48
C ASP A 123 2.29 -11.49 9.19
N LEU A 124 2.64 -11.77 7.93
CA LEU A 124 4.00 -12.03 7.50
C LEU A 124 4.90 -10.81 7.75
N ALA A 125 4.46 -9.61 7.38
CA ALA A 125 5.21 -8.38 7.64
C ALA A 125 5.47 -8.14 9.13
N LYS A 126 4.47 -8.43 9.98
CA LYS A 126 4.65 -8.37 11.45
C LYS A 126 5.65 -9.39 11.95
N THR A 127 5.49 -10.65 11.55
CA THR A 127 6.32 -11.76 11.99
C THR A 127 7.78 -11.57 11.59
N LYS A 128 8.01 -10.96 10.43
CA LYS A 128 9.35 -10.62 9.93
C LYS A 128 9.96 -9.38 10.59
N GLY A 129 9.21 -8.68 11.46
CA GLY A 129 9.70 -7.49 12.17
C GLY A 129 9.94 -6.29 11.27
N ILE A 130 9.37 -6.27 10.05
CA ILE A 130 9.56 -5.17 9.10
C ILE A 130 8.56 -4.04 9.28
N VAL A 131 7.63 -4.17 10.22
CA VAL A 131 6.61 -3.17 10.52
C VAL A 131 7.14 -2.20 11.57
N HIS A 132 7.32 -0.94 11.16
CA HIS A 132 7.69 0.14 12.07
C HIS A 132 6.51 0.63 12.91
N SER A 133 5.33 0.76 12.29
CA SER A 133 4.09 1.15 12.99
C SER A 133 2.87 0.60 12.26
N SER A 134 1.78 0.35 12.97
CA SER A 134 0.49 -0.06 12.42
C SER A 134 -0.59 0.90 12.87
N ASN A 135 -1.46 1.31 11.95
CA ASN A 135 -2.64 2.12 12.25
C ASN A 135 -3.86 1.41 11.70
N MET A 136 -4.94 1.40 12.45
CA MET A 136 -6.23 0.89 12.01
C MET A 136 -7.19 2.05 11.85
N TYR A 137 -7.98 2.01 10.78
CA TYR A 137 -9.00 2.99 10.45
C TYR A 137 -10.32 2.24 10.33
N TRP A 138 -11.28 2.59 11.18
CA TRP A 138 -12.64 2.08 11.05
C TRP A 138 -13.39 2.81 9.93
N PRO A 139 -14.50 2.25 9.44
CA PRO A 139 -15.32 2.91 8.44
C PRO A 139 -15.67 4.35 8.84
N GLY A 140 -15.49 5.29 7.91
CA GLY A 140 -15.67 6.73 8.14
C GLY A 140 -14.52 7.46 8.85
N GLU A 141 -13.56 6.74 9.46
CA GLU A 141 -12.42 7.36 10.16
C GLU A 141 -11.18 7.54 9.29
N ALA A 142 -11.08 6.77 8.20
CA ALA A 142 -9.94 6.83 7.29
C ALA A 142 -9.71 8.26 6.78
N ASN A 143 -10.78 8.91 6.29
CA ASN A 143 -10.73 10.26 5.72
C ASN A 143 -10.25 11.33 6.71
N LEU A 144 -10.68 11.26 7.97
CA LEU A 144 -10.31 12.25 8.98
C LEU A 144 -8.82 12.17 9.35
N ASN A 145 -8.31 10.96 9.57
CA ASN A 145 -6.93 10.78 10.00
C ASN A 145 -5.90 10.99 8.85
N ILE A 146 -6.27 10.74 7.60
CA ILE A 146 -5.40 10.99 6.45
C ILE A 146 -5.32 12.48 6.14
N LEU A 147 -6.43 13.22 6.19
CA LEU A 147 -6.40 14.67 6.02
C LEU A 147 -5.47 15.32 7.07
N VAL A 148 -5.52 14.84 8.31
CA VAL A 148 -4.60 15.26 9.36
C VAL A 148 -3.15 14.88 9.03
N ARG A 149 -2.88 13.65 8.59
CA ARG A 149 -1.52 13.21 8.19
C ARG A 149 -0.96 13.93 6.97
N THR A 150 -1.76 14.14 5.94
CA THR A 150 -1.37 14.87 4.71
C THR A 150 -1.12 16.33 5.04
N ARG A 151 -1.93 16.94 5.90
CA ARG A 151 -1.67 18.30 6.44
C ARG A 151 -0.37 18.33 7.24
N ILE A 152 -0.13 17.37 8.14
CA ILE A 152 1.13 17.29 8.90
C ILE A 152 2.32 17.09 7.96
N LYS A 153 2.24 16.19 6.97
CA LYS A 153 3.31 15.99 5.97
C LYS A 153 3.56 17.24 5.13
N ALA A 154 2.52 17.95 4.72
CA ALA A 154 2.65 19.21 3.98
C ALA A 154 3.29 20.29 4.87
N VAL A 155 2.88 20.40 6.14
CA VAL A 155 3.47 21.31 7.11
C VAL A 155 4.94 20.97 7.38
N LEU A 156 5.28 19.70 7.55
CA LEU A 156 6.66 19.23 7.75
C LEU A 156 7.51 19.48 6.50
N ALA A 157 6.98 19.23 5.30
CA ALA A 157 7.66 19.54 4.05
C ALA A 157 7.88 21.05 3.87
N LEU A 158 6.97 21.90 4.34
CA LEU A 158 7.18 23.36 4.36
C LEU A 158 8.30 23.75 5.35
N ILE A 159 8.30 23.17 6.55
CA ILE A 159 9.36 23.39 7.56
C ILE A 159 10.73 22.95 7.02
N ASP A 160 10.82 21.78 6.39
CA ASP A 160 12.06 21.25 5.81
C ASP A 160 12.58 22.09 4.62
N ASN A 161 11.70 22.84 3.94
CA ASN A 161 12.06 23.80 2.90
C ASN A 161 12.38 25.21 3.44
N GLY A 162 12.58 25.35 4.76
CA GLY A 162 13.02 26.60 5.39
C GLY A 162 11.93 27.64 5.61
N TRP A 163 10.65 27.27 5.48
CA TRP A 163 9.55 28.16 5.87
C TRP A 163 9.43 28.20 7.39
N THR A 164 9.82 29.33 7.99
CA THR A 164 9.54 29.63 9.40
C THR A 164 8.29 30.48 9.48
N TRP A 165 7.38 30.11 10.38
CA TRP A 165 6.24 30.96 10.72
C TRP A 165 6.78 32.19 11.46
N SER A 166 6.90 33.32 10.77
CA SER A 166 7.00 34.61 11.47
C SER A 166 5.66 34.84 12.16
N THR A 167 5.67 34.69 13.49
CA THR A 167 4.54 34.98 14.37
C THR A 167 3.98 36.36 14.06
N MET A 168 2.69 36.44 13.73
CA MET A 168 1.89 37.66 13.84
C MET A 168 1.47 37.85 15.30
#